data_AF-A0A081Q6R7-F1
#
_entry.id   AF-A0A081Q6R7-F1
#
_cell.length_a   1.000
_cell.length_b   1.000
_cell.length_c   1.000
_cell.angle_alpha   90.00
_cell.angle_beta   90.00
_cell.angle_gamma   90.00
#
_symmetry.space_group_name_H-M   'P 1'
#
loop_
_entity.id
_entity.type
_entity.pdbx_description
1 polymer ?
#
loop_
_entity_poly.entity_id
_entity_poly.type
_entity_poly.pdbx_seq_one_letter_code
_entity_poly.pdbx_strand_id
1 'polypeptide(L)'
;MEFFGNKPFTQQPERAISQADQLLDYKSWSEEDRKMFSEQRRREEQALLAQDYALEQAEERGLERGLERGRAEGREQGREEGIEEGLKVGLVNLVRQGLLTPEVASEQLGMSVAEFESLL
;
A
#
# COMPACT_ATOMS: atom_id res chain seq x y z
N MET A 1 -23.96 -17.55 -23.05
CA MET A 1 -24.56 -16.77 -24.16
C MET A 1 -23.42 -16.39 -25.09
N GLU A 2 -23.13 -17.22 -26.09
CA GLU A 2 -22.04 -16.99 -27.06
C GLU A 2 -22.57 -16.05 -28.15
N PHE A 3 -22.34 -14.75 -28.01
CA PHE A 3 -22.93 -13.73 -28.88
C PHE A 3 -22.10 -13.45 -30.15
N PHE A 4 -20.85 -13.93 -30.21
CA PHE A 4 -19.94 -13.71 -31.35
C PHE A 4 -19.29 -15.01 -31.83
N GLY A 5 -20.10 -16.01 -32.18
CA GLY A 5 -19.64 -17.00 -33.16
C GLY A 5 -19.64 -16.32 -34.52
N ASN A 6 -18.56 -16.45 -35.30
CA ASN A 6 -18.51 -16.05 -36.71
C ASN A 6 -19.58 -16.80 -37.50
N LYS A 7 -20.82 -16.31 -37.44
CA LYS A 7 -21.93 -16.83 -38.22
C LYS A 7 -21.72 -16.32 -39.66
N PRO A 8 -21.92 -17.19 -40.67
CA PRO A 8 -21.83 -16.74 -42.05
C PRO A 8 -22.81 -15.60 -42.27
N PHE A 9 -22.41 -14.61 -43.07
CA PHE A 9 -23.26 -13.46 -43.38
C PHE A 9 -24.59 -13.95 -43.98
N THR A 10 -25.70 -13.41 -43.48
CA THR A 10 -27.05 -13.73 -43.97
C THR A 10 -27.41 -12.98 -45.25
N GLN A 11 -26.60 -11.98 -45.63
CA GLN A 11 -26.69 -11.18 -46.85
C GLN A 11 -25.30 -11.09 -47.48
N GLN A 12 -25.20 -10.89 -48.80
CA GLN A 12 -23.90 -10.71 -49.43
C GLN A 12 -23.24 -9.43 -48.89
N PRO A 13 -22.06 -9.53 -48.25
CA PRO A 13 -21.36 -8.36 -47.74
C PRO A 13 -20.92 -7.47 -48.90
N GLU A 14 -20.93 -6.15 -48.66
CA GLU A 14 -20.40 -5.19 -49.61
C GLU A 14 -18.91 -5.47 -49.87
N ARG A 15 -18.44 -5.15 -51.07
CA ARG A 15 -17.07 -5.45 -51.52
C ARG A 15 -15.99 -4.97 -50.53
N ALA A 16 -16.20 -3.81 -49.91
CA ALA A 16 -15.28 -3.27 -48.90
C ALA A 16 -15.20 -4.17 -47.64
N ILE A 17 -16.32 -4.72 -47.21
CA ILE A 17 -16.40 -5.62 -46.05
C ILE A 17 -15.72 -6.95 -46.37
N SER A 18 -15.95 -7.52 -47.56
CA SER A 18 -15.24 -8.75 -47.98
C SER A 18 -13.74 -8.56 -48.09
N GLN A 19 -13.28 -7.40 -48.55
CA GLN A 19 -11.85 -7.09 -48.64
C GLN A 19 -11.23 -6.90 -47.25
N ALA A 20 -11.94 -6.23 -46.34
CA ALA A 20 -11.50 -6.11 -44.96
C ALA A 20 -11.40 -7.49 -44.26
N ASP A 21 -12.37 -8.37 -44.48
CA ASP A 21 -12.38 -9.73 -43.92
C ASP A 21 -11.19 -10.57 -44.41
N GLN A 22 -10.86 -10.49 -45.71
CA GLN A 22 -9.67 -11.17 -46.27
C GLN A 22 -8.35 -10.64 -45.69
N LEU A 23 -8.27 -9.33 -45.40
CA LEU A 23 -7.12 -8.72 -44.76
C LEU A 23 -6.99 -9.13 -43.29
N LEU A 24 -8.09 -9.48 -42.62
CA LEU A 24 -8.11 -9.95 -41.24
C LEU A 24 -7.90 -11.47 -41.12
N ASP A 25 -7.96 -12.22 -42.22
CA ASP A 25 -7.69 -13.66 -42.21
C ASP A 25 -6.20 -13.92 -41.95
N TYR A 26 -5.87 -14.29 -40.72
CA TYR A 26 -4.51 -14.63 -40.32
C TYR A 26 -3.85 -15.71 -41.20
N LYS A 27 -4.64 -16.60 -41.82
CA LYS A 27 -4.14 -17.65 -42.73
C LYS A 27 -3.74 -17.10 -44.09
N SER A 28 -4.19 -15.91 -44.47
CA SER A 28 -3.82 -15.23 -45.72
C SER A 28 -2.54 -14.40 -45.58
N TRP A 29 -2.08 -14.15 -44.35
CA TRP A 29 -0.92 -13.30 -44.06
C TRP A 29 0.42 -13.92 -44.50
N SER A 30 1.37 -13.05 -44.87
CA SER A 30 2.76 -13.43 -45.11
C SER A 30 3.45 -13.93 -43.83
N GLU A 31 4.58 -14.63 -43.97
CA GLU A 31 5.36 -15.07 -42.82
C GLU A 31 5.91 -13.88 -42.03
N GLU A 32 6.33 -12.82 -42.72
CA GLU A 32 6.80 -11.57 -42.13
C GLU A 32 5.70 -10.89 -41.30
N ASP A 33 4.47 -10.78 -41.82
CA ASP A 33 3.35 -10.15 -41.12
C ASP A 33 2.99 -10.93 -39.84
N ARG A 34 2.94 -12.26 -39.93
CA ARG A 34 2.68 -13.12 -38.77
C ARG A 34 3.75 -12.99 -37.71
N LYS A 35 5.02 -12.98 -38.12
CA LYS A 35 6.15 -12.82 -37.20
C LYS A 35 6.10 -11.47 -36.49
N MET A 36 5.89 -10.39 -37.23
CA MET A 36 5.75 -9.04 -36.67
C MET A 36 4.60 -8.95 -35.67
N PHE A 37 3.44 -9.49 -36.02
CA PHE A 37 2.29 -9.53 -35.11
C PHE A 37 2.59 -10.36 -33.86
N SER A 38 3.16 -11.56 -34.00
CA SER A 38 3.51 -12.40 -32.85
C SER A 38 4.53 -11.76 -31.92
N GLU A 39 5.53 -11.06 -32.46
CA GLU A 39 6.53 -10.34 -31.66
C GLU A 39 5.91 -9.14 -30.94
N GLN A 40 5.01 -8.41 -31.61
CA GLN A 40 4.26 -7.33 -30.97
C GLN A 40 3.41 -7.85 -29.82
N ARG A 41 2.67 -8.95 -30.02
CA ARG A 41 1.88 -9.59 -28.96
C ARG A 41 2.73 -10.08 -27.80
N ARG A 42 3.88 -10.69 -28.09
CA ARG A 42 4.85 -11.12 -27.07
C ARG A 42 5.35 -9.93 -26.24
N ARG A 43 5.67 -8.80 -26.89
CA ARG A 43 6.11 -7.58 -26.18
C ARG A 43 5.01 -6.98 -25.32
N GLU A 44 3.78 -6.93 -25.83
CA GLU A 44 2.61 -6.46 -25.06
C GLU A 44 2.40 -7.32 -23.81
N GLU A 45 2.45 -8.64 -23.96
CA GLU A 45 2.33 -9.56 -22.84
C GLU A 45 3.46 -9.38 -21.83
N GLN A 46 4.71 -9.24 -22.28
CA GLN A 46 5.85 -8.97 -21.41
C GLN A 46 5.73 -7.63 -20.67
N ALA A 47 5.24 -6.59 -21.35
CA ALA A 47 5.03 -5.28 -20.76
C ALA A 47 3.94 -5.32 -19.67
N LEU A 48 2.86 -6.07 -19.92
CA LEU A 48 1.80 -6.28 -18.94
C LEU A 48 2.33 -7.02 -17.70
N LEU A 49 3.05 -8.13 -17.89
CA LEU A 49 3.66 -8.88 -16.79
C LEU A 49 4.65 -8.04 -15.98
N ALA A 50 5.47 -7.23 -16.64
CA ALA A 50 6.41 -6.34 -15.97
C ALA A 50 5.69 -5.24 -15.17
N GLN A 51 4.57 -4.72 -15.68
CA GLN A 51 3.72 -3.76 -14.97
C GLN A 51 3.11 -4.40 -13.72
N ASP A 52 2.51 -5.58 -13.85
CA ASP A 52 1.88 -6.29 -12.73
C ASP A 52 2.92 -6.57 -11.63
N TYR A 53 4.10 -7.07 -12.01
CA TYR A 53 5.20 -7.31 -11.08
C TYR A 53 5.69 -6.04 -10.39
N ALA A 54 5.78 -4.92 -11.11
CA ALA A 54 6.20 -3.64 -10.54
C ALA A 54 5.17 -3.09 -9.55
N LEU A 55 3.88 -3.28 -9.82
CA LEU A 55 2.78 -2.90 -8.91
C LEU A 55 2.81 -3.76 -7.64
N GLU A 56 2.90 -5.08 -7.77
CA GLU A 56 2.99 -6.01 -6.63
C GLU A 56 4.18 -5.65 -5.72
N GLN A 57 5.35 -5.41 -6.32
CA GLN A 57 6.54 -5.00 -5.57
C GLN A 57 6.41 -3.63 -4.89
N ALA A 58 5.70 -2.69 -5.52
CA ALA A 58 5.45 -1.38 -4.92
C ALA A 58 4.48 -1.48 -3.73
N GLU A 59 3.45 -2.30 -3.84
CA GLU A 59 2.49 -2.56 -2.76
C GLU A 59 3.16 -3.28 -1.58
N GLU A 60 3.93 -4.33 -1.83
CA GLU A 60 4.65 -5.08 -0.79
C GLU A 60 5.61 -4.16 -0.02
N ARG A 61 6.44 -3.39 -0.74
CA ARG A 61 7.38 -2.44 -0.12
C ARG A 61 6.66 -1.32 0.62
N GLY A 62 5.54 -0.84 0.07
CA GLY A 62 4.73 0.20 0.71
C GLY A 62 4.16 -0.30 2.04
N LEU A 63 3.61 -1.51 2.05
CA LEU A 63 3.05 -2.15 3.23
C LEU A 63 4.13 -2.44 4.27
N GLU A 64 5.27 -3.02 3.87
CA GLU A 64 6.38 -3.33 4.77
C GLU A 64 6.89 -2.06 5.47
N ARG A 65 7.16 -1.00 4.70
CA ARG A 65 7.60 0.29 5.26
C ARG A 65 6.56 0.91 6.18
N GLY A 66 5.28 0.85 5.80
CA GLY A 66 4.19 1.34 6.63
C GLY A 66 4.10 0.63 7.98
N LEU A 67 4.22 -0.70 7.98
CA LEU A 67 4.21 -1.52 9.18
C LEU A 67 5.45 -1.32 10.05
N GLU A 68 6.63 -1.25 9.45
CA GLU A 68 7.88 -0.99 10.16
C GLU A 68 7.83 0.37 10.85
N ARG A 69 7.45 1.41 10.11
CA ARG A 69 7.32 2.77 10.63
C ARG A 69 6.27 2.85 11.75
N GLY A 70 5.08 2.30 11.53
CA GLY A 70 4.03 2.31 12.55
C GLY A 70 4.43 1.55 13.82
N ARG A 71 5.18 0.45 13.70
CA ARG A 71 5.72 -0.27 14.87
C ARG A 71 6.82 0.52 15.57
N ALA A 72 7.70 1.19 14.84
CA ALA A 72 8.77 2.00 15.42
C ALA A 72 8.18 3.19 16.20
N GLU A 73 7.32 3.97 15.55
CA GLU A 73 6.64 5.12 16.14
C GLU A 73 5.79 4.69 17.35
N GLY A 74 5.00 3.63 17.23
CA GLY A 74 4.18 3.13 18.34
C GLY A 74 5.00 2.63 19.54
N ARG A 75 6.16 2.01 19.30
CA ARG A 75 7.06 1.62 20.41
C ARG A 75 7.73 2.83 21.05
N GLU A 76 8.14 3.80 20.26
CA GLU A 76 8.78 5.02 20.77
C GLU A 76 7.81 5.81 21.64
N GLN A 77 6.62 6.10 21.11
CA GLN A 77 5.58 6.80 21.85
C GLN A 77 5.18 6.04 23.13
N GLY A 78 4.92 4.72 23.03
CA GLY A 78 4.56 3.92 24.20
C GLY A 78 5.68 3.85 25.26
N ARG A 79 6.95 3.93 24.84
CA ARG A 79 8.09 3.99 25.75
C ARG A 79 8.17 5.36 26.44
N GLU A 80 7.97 6.45 25.70
CA GLU A 80 7.97 7.80 26.27
C GLU A 80 6.84 8.00 27.27
N GLU A 81 5.61 7.65 26.89
CA GLU A 81 4.44 7.68 27.78
C GLU A 81 4.64 6.80 29.02
N GLY A 82 5.20 5.60 28.84
CA GLY A 82 5.50 4.70 29.95
C GLY A 82 6.57 5.23 30.92
N ILE A 83 7.58 5.95 30.41
CA ILE A 83 8.60 6.60 31.24
C ILE A 83 8.00 7.77 32.01
N GLU A 84 7.18 8.61 31.36
CA GLU A 84 6.53 9.75 31.99
C GLU A 84 5.59 9.32 33.11
N GLU A 85 4.72 8.33 32.85
CA GLU A 85 3.79 7.81 33.85
C GLU A 85 4.55 7.09 34.98
N GLY A 86 5.61 6.35 34.65
CA GLY A 86 6.48 5.72 35.64
C GLY A 86 7.18 6.72 36.56
N LEU A 87 7.69 7.82 36.01
CA LEU A 87 8.29 8.91 36.76
C LEU A 87 7.27 9.57 37.70
N LYS A 88 6.07 9.85 37.18
CA LYS A 88 4.96 10.43 37.95
C LYS A 88 4.57 9.55 39.14
N VAL A 89 4.33 8.26 38.91
CA VAL A 89 4.03 7.30 39.98
C VAL A 89 5.17 7.19 40.98
N GLY A 90 6.42 7.19 40.51
CA GLY A 90 7.61 7.17 41.37
C GLY A 90 7.67 8.38 42.32
N LEU A 91 7.49 9.59 41.78
CA LEU A 91 7.52 10.83 42.56
C LEU A 91 6.37 10.92 43.56
N VAL A 92 5.15 10.52 43.18
CA VAL A 92 4.00 10.42 44.09
C VAL A 92 4.32 9.49 45.27
N ASN A 93 4.91 8.32 44.99
CA ASN A 93 5.28 7.37 46.04
C ASN A 93 6.35 7.91 46.99
N LEU A 94 7.34 8.65 46.47
CA LEU A 94 8.38 9.28 47.31
C LEU A 94 7.80 10.36 48.22
N VAL A 95 6.86 11.16 47.73
CA VAL A 95 6.15 12.17 48.53
C VAL A 95 5.29 11.51 49.61
N ARG A 96 4.52 10.47 49.26
CA ARG A 96 3.71 9.70 50.23
C ARG A 96 4.55 9.03 51.33
N GLN A 97 5.80 8.66 51.02
CA GLN A 97 6.75 8.10 51.99
C GLN A 97 7.45 9.19 52.84
N GLY A 98 7.17 10.47 52.59
CA GLY A 98 7.83 11.59 53.26
C GLY A 98 9.31 11.77 52.88
N LEU A 99 9.75 11.14 51.78
CA LEU A 99 11.13 11.22 51.29
C LEU A 99 11.37 12.43 50.38
N LEU A 100 10.29 13.03 49.87
CA LEU A 100 10.32 14.21 49.01
C LEU A 100 9.15 15.14 49.36
N THR A 101 9.27 16.44 49.07
CA THR A 101 8.15 17.38 49.24
C THR A 101 7.35 17.53 47.94
N PRO A 102 6.05 17.86 48.01
CA PRO A 102 5.21 18.10 46.83
C PRO A 102 5.78 19.15 45.88
N GLU A 103 6.44 20.20 46.41
CA GLU A 103 7.03 21.26 45.61
C GLU A 103 8.13 20.73 44.68
N VAL A 104 9.06 19.95 45.22
CA VAL A 104 10.17 19.37 44.45
C VAL A 104 9.66 18.36 43.42
N ALA A 105 8.67 17.53 43.78
CA ALA A 105 8.08 16.57 42.83
C ALA A 105 7.35 17.28 41.67
N SER A 106 6.58 18.33 41.99
CA SER A 106 5.83 19.09 40.98
C SER A 106 6.74 19.79 39.97
N GLU A 107 7.88 20.34 40.43
CA GLU A 107 8.89 20.96 39.56
C GLU A 107 9.51 19.94 38.60
N GLN A 108 9.81 18.72 39.06
CA GLN A 108 10.39 17.65 38.21
C GLN A 108 9.42 17.16 37.13
N LEU A 109 8.11 17.26 37.36
CA LEU A 109 7.08 16.92 36.38
C LEU A 109 6.64 18.14 35.54
N GLY A 110 7.20 19.33 35.79
CA GLY A 110 6.84 20.55 35.07
C GLY A 110 5.39 21.00 35.28
N MET A 111 4.77 20.64 36.41
CA MET A 111 3.40 21.01 36.77
C MET A 111 3.35 21.87 38.03
N SER A 112 2.20 22.48 38.31
CA SER A 112 2.01 23.24 39.55
C SER A 112 1.91 22.33 40.78
N VAL A 113 2.23 22.87 41.95
CA VAL A 113 2.09 22.16 43.22
C VAL A 113 0.65 21.66 43.42
N ALA A 114 -0.35 22.49 43.12
CA ALA A 114 -1.76 22.12 43.26
C ALA A 114 -2.18 20.96 42.34
N GLU A 115 -1.69 20.94 41.09
CA GLU A 115 -1.90 19.81 40.18
C GLU A 115 -1.27 18.54 40.71
N PHE A 116 -0.05 18.62 41.23
CA PHE A 116 0.62 17.48 41.83
C PHE A 116 -0.09 16.98 43.10
N GLU A 117 -0.53 17.89 43.98
CA GLU A 117 -1.28 17.55 45.19
C GLU A 117 -2.59 16.83 44.88
N SER A 118 -3.21 17.07 43.72
CA SER A 118 -4.39 16.33 43.28
C SER A 118 -4.14 14.85 42.96
N LEU A 119 -2.86 14.45 42.81
CA LEU A 119 -2.42 13.07 42.54
C LEU A 119 -2.07 12.28 43.80
N LEU A 120 -1.96 12.96 44.96
CA LEU A 120 -1.56 12.37 46.25
C LEU A 120 -2.73 11.67 46.95
#